data_AF-A0A7J7K360-F1
#
_entry.id   AF-A0A7J7K360-F1
#
_cell.length_a   1.000
_cell.length_b   1.000
_cell.length_c   1.000
_cell.angle_alpha   90.00
_cell.angle_beta   90.00
_cell.angle_gamma   90.00
#
_symmetry.space_group_name_H-M   'P 1'
#
loop_
_entity.id
_entity.type
_entity.pdbx_description
1 polymer ?
#
loop_
_entity_poly.entity_id
_entity_poly.type
_entity_poly.pdbx_seq_one_letter_code
_entity_poly.pdbx_strand_id
1 'polypeptide(L)'
;MRVCVWGAAHTGTSFWHILFQEKLLFSLILSPAVHVNLLATDCWHFVARYSPGKLPYAHCCKLLDLLTHLKLSENQVCSVQSVLYRLVSLLSPAAQLDLVKRENAFYSGMLAQVPFKEEVQRELEIYSLPSLRSHLSQIRTKSCRPRHGILYSLEAVARLLCLSYQSKEGETVCRDAAKLLTETLIANLHKPSLSACICLTVNSFSSRRKHHSLLLKLLHAIQRIWATISVEVQKAAVSSLSTIATLPTNQDKDLTVSLYTLCLAGDQQYLRLHALQSFKVFAQTTAYQELINKVAAGSLAVKERVVQYCSMQVDGDYLTTQLTNIQPWNLQPFYSTSSLRNTHSKGGRCSSLEQLPPEKKPRMERDSNTLDKLRKVVDFINSAQLSESQWQSISHLTSELQRIVGEKPTTKLS
;
A
#
# COMPACT_ATOMS: atom_id res chain seq x y z
N MET A 1 -7.05 -0.77 25.40
CA MET A 1 -7.68 -1.74 24.48
C MET A 1 -7.04 -3.13 24.43
N ARG A 2 -5.76 -3.31 24.81
CA ARG A 2 -5.15 -4.64 25.09
C ARG A 2 -5.88 -5.48 26.16
N VAL A 3 -6.85 -4.87 26.84
CA VAL A 3 -7.43 -5.26 28.12
C VAL A 3 -8.80 -5.90 27.99
N CYS A 4 -9.63 -5.45 27.04
CA CYS A 4 -10.90 -6.15 26.74
C CYS A 4 -10.64 -7.53 26.14
N VAL A 5 -9.50 -7.70 25.48
CA VAL A 5 -9.05 -8.97 24.89
C VAL A 5 -8.29 -9.83 25.90
N TRP A 6 -7.45 -9.21 26.75
CA TRP A 6 -6.75 -9.94 27.83
C TRP A 6 -7.72 -10.41 28.93
N GLY A 7 -8.76 -9.62 29.23
CA GLY A 7 -9.88 -10.05 30.06
C GLY A 7 -10.56 -11.29 29.48
N ALA A 8 -10.96 -11.26 28.21
CA ALA A 8 -11.64 -12.40 27.58
C ALA A 8 -10.79 -13.68 27.52
N ALA A 9 -9.47 -13.55 27.35
CA ALA A 9 -8.53 -14.67 27.33
C ALA A 9 -8.22 -15.26 28.72
N HIS A 10 -8.41 -14.50 29.81
CA HIS A 10 -8.10 -14.95 31.18
C HIS A 10 -9.33 -15.27 32.04
N THR A 11 -10.50 -14.69 31.76
CA THR A 11 -11.69 -14.91 32.60
C THR A 11 -12.53 -16.10 32.15
N GLY A 12 -12.07 -16.91 31.20
CA GLY A 12 -12.86 -18.01 30.64
C GLY A 12 -14.23 -17.54 30.11
N THR A 13 -14.31 -16.30 29.63
CA THR A 13 -15.58 -15.72 29.20
C THR A 13 -16.15 -16.55 28.06
N SER A 14 -17.44 -16.84 28.20
CA SER A 14 -18.23 -17.59 27.23
C SER A 14 -18.08 -17.00 25.82
N PHE A 15 -18.16 -17.87 24.82
CA PHE A 15 -18.18 -17.57 23.38
C PHE A 15 -19.04 -16.35 23.00
N TRP A 16 -20.09 -16.05 23.78
CA TRP A 16 -20.96 -14.89 23.65
C TRP A 16 -20.26 -13.53 23.80
N HIS A 17 -19.24 -13.41 24.66
CA HIS A 17 -18.46 -12.18 24.78
C HIS A 17 -17.63 -11.90 23.53
N ILE A 18 -17.11 -12.96 22.88
CA ILE A 18 -16.36 -12.84 21.62
C ILE A 18 -17.30 -12.39 20.49
N LEU A 19 -18.49 -12.98 20.39
CA LEU A 19 -19.48 -12.59 19.38
C LEU A 19 -20.01 -11.16 19.55
N PHE A 20 -20.21 -10.70 20.79
CA PHE A 20 -20.60 -9.32 21.07
C PHE A 20 -19.49 -8.35 20.68
N GLN A 21 -18.24 -8.69 20.99
CA GLN A 21 -17.07 -7.91 20.57
C GLN A 21 -16.91 -7.87 19.05
N GLU A 22 -17.22 -8.94 18.32
CA GLU A 22 -17.16 -8.95 16.85
C GLU A 22 -18.15 -7.97 16.21
N LYS A 23 -19.40 -7.92 16.67
CA LYS A 23 -20.40 -6.98 16.14
C LYS A 23 -20.00 -5.53 16.38
N LEU A 24 -19.49 -5.24 17.58
CA LEU A 24 -19.01 -3.91 17.93
C LEU A 24 -17.76 -3.52 17.13
N LEU A 25 -16.76 -4.42 17.05
CA LEU A 25 -15.56 -4.15 16.26
C LEU A 25 -15.91 -3.94 14.78
N PHE A 26 -16.91 -4.66 14.27
CA PHE A 26 -17.38 -4.48 12.90
C PHE A 26 -18.05 -3.12 12.68
N SER A 27 -18.95 -2.69 13.57
CA SER A 27 -19.55 -1.35 13.45
C SER A 27 -18.50 -0.24 13.55
N LEU A 28 -17.45 -0.44 14.37
CA LEU A 28 -16.34 0.49 14.48
C LEU A 28 -15.43 0.50 13.24
N ILE A 29 -15.21 -0.64 12.58
CA ILE A 29 -14.53 -0.71 11.27
C ILE A 29 -15.34 -0.01 10.19
N LEU A 30 -16.67 -0.06 10.26
CA LEU A 30 -17.52 0.65 9.30
C LEU A 30 -17.71 2.14 9.63
N SER A 31 -17.09 2.63 10.72
CA SER A 31 -17.17 4.03 11.12
C SER A 31 -16.54 4.94 10.06
N PRO A 32 -17.16 6.09 9.74
CA PRO A 32 -16.56 7.10 8.87
C PRO A 32 -15.33 7.78 9.50
N ALA A 33 -15.17 7.67 10.82
CA ALA A 33 -14.02 8.21 11.52
C ALA A 33 -12.79 7.31 11.34
N VAL A 34 -11.87 7.74 10.46
CA VAL A 34 -10.66 6.97 10.08
C VAL A 34 -9.84 6.50 11.28
N HIS A 35 -9.71 7.31 12.33
CA HIS A 35 -8.97 6.93 13.54
C HIS A 35 -9.66 5.80 14.33
N VAL A 36 -11.00 5.81 14.43
CA VAL A 36 -11.79 4.76 15.09
C VAL A 36 -11.64 3.44 14.33
N ASN A 37 -11.71 3.53 13.00
CA ASN A 37 -11.61 2.43 12.08
C ASN A 37 -10.24 1.74 12.14
N LEU A 38 -9.15 2.52 12.10
CA LEU A 38 -7.79 1.99 12.24
C LEU A 38 -7.59 1.31 13.59
N LEU A 39 -8.06 1.94 14.68
CA LEU A 39 -7.97 1.36 16.02
C LEU A 39 -8.78 0.06 16.13
N ALA A 40 -9.98 0.01 15.56
CA ALA A 40 -10.81 -1.18 15.54
C ALA A 40 -10.15 -2.31 14.72
N THR A 41 -9.52 -1.96 13.60
CA THR A 41 -8.73 -2.89 12.77
C THR A 41 -7.54 -3.47 13.54
N ASP A 42 -6.79 -2.64 14.27
CA ASP A 42 -5.70 -3.08 15.14
C ASP A 42 -6.20 -4.04 16.23
N CYS A 43 -7.33 -3.70 16.85
CA CYS A 43 -7.92 -4.51 17.91
C CYS A 43 -8.41 -5.86 17.40
N TRP A 44 -9.09 -5.88 16.25
CA TRP A 44 -9.53 -7.14 15.66
C TRP A 44 -8.34 -8.03 15.31
N HIS A 45 -7.31 -7.48 14.65
CA HIS A 45 -6.09 -8.22 14.35
C HIS A 45 -5.42 -8.79 15.62
N PHE A 46 -5.37 -8.00 16.69
CA PHE A 46 -4.87 -8.45 17.98
C PHE A 46 -5.70 -9.62 18.55
N VAL A 47 -7.04 -9.49 18.59
CA VAL A 47 -7.93 -10.59 19.01
C VAL A 47 -7.66 -11.85 18.21
N ALA A 48 -7.63 -11.74 16.88
CA ALA A 48 -7.41 -12.88 16.01
C ALA A 48 -6.05 -13.54 16.24
N ARG A 49 -4.99 -12.75 16.44
CA ARG A 49 -3.62 -13.26 16.65
C ARG A 49 -3.46 -14.07 17.93
N TYR A 50 -4.14 -13.69 19.01
CA TYR A 50 -4.04 -14.37 20.31
C TYR A 50 -5.18 -15.36 20.58
N SER A 51 -6.09 -15.53 19.64
CA SER A 51 -7.19 -16.49 19.74
C SER A 51 -6.77 -17.89 19.29
N PRO A 52 -7.42 -18.95 19.82
CA PRO A 52 -7.17 -20.32 19.38
C PRO A 52 -7.40 -20.49 17.86
N GLY A 53 -6.49 -21.22 17.22
CA GLY A 53 -6.05 -20.99 15.83
C GLY A 53 -7.05 -21.09 14.68
N LYS A 54 -8.33 -21.42 14.91
CA LYS A 54 -9.36 -21.41 13.86
C LYS A 54 -10.10 -20.08 13.74
N LEU A 55 -9.99 -19.20 14.73
CA LEU A 55 -10.74 -17.94 14.76
C LEU A 55 -10.40 -16.99 13.59
N PRO A 56 -9.11 -16.80 13.20
CA PRO A 56 -8.79 -15.92 12.08
C PRO A 56 -9.44 -16.37 10.76
N TYR A 57 -9.55 -17.69 10.52
CA TYR A 57 -10.18 -18.23 9.31
C TYR A 57 -11.67 -17.95 9.29
N ALA A 58 -12.37 -18.21 10.41
CA ALA A 58 -13.80 -17.92 10.52
C ALA A 58 -14.09 -16.42 10.34
N HIS A 59 -13.23 -15.54 10.88
CA HIS A 59 -13.32 -14.10 10.68
C HIS A 59 -13.10 -13.71 9.22
N CYS A 60 -12.11 -14.29 8.53
CA CYS A 60 -11.91 -14.06 7.10
C CYS A 60 -13.16 -14.41 6.29
N CYS A 61 -13.72 -15.61 6.50
CA CYS A 61 -14.95 -16.04 5.81
C CYS A 61 -16.10 -15.08 6.06
N LYS A 62 -16.32 -14.67 7.31
CA LYS A 62 -17.40 -13.74 7.68
C LYS A 62 -17.21 -12.36 7.02
N LEU A 63 -15.98 -11.83 6.99
CA LEU A 63 -15.71 -10.57 6.30
C LEU A 63 -15.94 -10.69 4.79
N LEU A 64 -15.54 -11.82 4.18
CA LEU A 64 -15.82 -12.08 2.77
C LEU A 64 -17.31 -12.14 2.49
N ASP A 65 -18.08 -12.88 3.29
CA ASP A 65 -19.55 -12.95 3.18
C ASP A 65 -20.18 -11.54 3.33
N LEU A 66 -19.65 -10.69 4.21
CA LEU A 66 -20.13 -9.32 4.37
C LEU A 66 -19.79 -8.45 3.15
N LEU A 67 -18.61 -8.61 2.58
CA LEU A 67 -18.18 -7.89 1.38
C LEU A 67 -18.97 -8.28 0.14
N THR A 68 -19.42 -9.53 0.04
CA THR A 68 -20.22 -10.02 -1.06
C THR A 68 -21.70 -9.65 -0.93
N HIS A 69 -22.22 -9.56 0.30
CA HIS A 69 -23.65 -9.34 0.54
C HIS A 69 -24.04 -7.91 0.93
N LEU A 70 -23.13 -7.08 1.44
CA LEU A 70 -23.44 -5.72 1.88
C LEU A 70 -23.07 -4.67 0.83
N LYS A 71 -23.96 -3.69 0.64
CA LYS A 71 -23.68 -2.46 -0.09
C LYS A 71 -22.87 -1.52 0.79
N LEU A 72 -21.55 -1.67 0.78
CA LEU A 72 -20.63 -0.80 1.50
C LEU A 72 -20.24 0.42 0.63
N SER A 73 -20.00 1.56 1.28
CA SER A 73 -19.32 2.68 0.62
C SER A 73 -17.86 2.34 0.31
N GLU A 74 -17.23 3.04 -0.63
CA GLU A 74 -15.83 2.80 -1.04
C GLU A 74 -14.86 2.85 0.16
N ASN A 75 -15.01 3.84 1.04
CA ASN A 75 -14.21 3.95 2.27
C ASN A 75 -14.39 2.74 3.19
N GLN A 76 -15.61 2.24 3.33
CA GLN A 76 -15.90 1.04 4.13
C GLN A 76 -15.31 -0.21 3.50
N VAL A 77 -15.35 -0.34 2.17
CA VAL A 77 -14.70 -1.44 1.45
C VAL A 77 -13.21 -1.45 1.73
N CYS A 78 -12.51 -0.31 1.61
CA CYS A 78 -11.08 -0.22 1.91
C CYS A 78 -10.75 -0.61 3.36
N SER A 79 -11.63 -0.26 4.28
CA SER A 79 -11.46 -0.54 5.72
C SER A 79 -11.57 -2.03 6.01
N VAL A 80 -12.61 -2.67 5.46
CA VAL A 80 -12.80 -4.11 5.58
C VAL A 80 -11.69 -4.87 4.85
N GLN A 81 -11.21 -4.36 3.70
CA GLN A 81 -10.03 -4.92 3.00
C GLN A 81 -8.78 -4.90 3.88
N SER A 82 -8.51 -3.79 4.58
CA SER A 82 -7.36 -3.67 5.51
C SER A 82 -7.42 -4.71 6.62
N VAL A 83 -8.62 -4.96 7.18
CA VAL A 83 -8.82 -5.99 8.21
C VAL A 83 -8.58 -7.38 7.62
N LEU A 84 -9.19 -7.68 6.47
CA LEU A 84 -9.04 -8.95 5.78
C LEU A 84 -7.57 -9.24 5.46
N TYR A 85 -6.85 -8.25 4.92
CA TYR A 85 -5.41 -8.33 4.64
C TYR A 85 -4.61 -8.77 5.87
N ARG A 86 -4.89 -8.15 7.01
CA ARG A 86 -4.20 -8.43 8.27
C ARG A 86 -4.61 -9.76 8.89
N LEU A 87 -5.83 -10.23 8.66
CA LEU A 87 -6.28 -11.52 9.17
C LEU A 87 -5.74 -12.68 8.33
N VAL A 88 -5.70 -12.53 7.01
CA VAL A 88 -5.15 -13.57 6.12
C VAL A 88 -3.67 -13.81 6.40
N SER A 89 -2.90 -12.79 6.75
CA SER A 89 -1.48 -12.97 7.12
C SER A 89 -1.26 -13.82 8.38
N LEU A 90 -2.28 -13.94 9.25
CA LEU A 90 -2.26 -14.82 10.42
C LEU A 90 -2.57 -16.29 10.08
N LEU A 91 -3.11 -16.57 8.90
CA LEU A 91 -3.50 -17.92 8.51
C LEU A 91 -2.28 -18.81 8.19
N SER A 92 -2.45 -20.11 8.43
CA SER A 92 -1.55 -21.12 7.88
C SER A 92 -1.65 -21.14 6.34
N PRO A 93 -0.60 -21.57 5.61
CA PRO A 93 -0.66 -21.72 4.16
C PRO A 93 -1.88 -22.52 3.66
N ALA A 94 -2.17 -23.65 4.32
CA ALA A 94 -3.33 -24.47 3.99
C ALA A 94 -4.66 -23.70 4.16
N ALA A 95 -4.83 -22.97 5.26
CA ALA A 95 -6.03 -22.18 5.49
C ALA A 95 -6.16 -20.99 4.53
N GLN A 96 -5.05 -20.38 4.11
CA GLN A 96 -5.06 -19.36 3.05
C GLN A 96 -5.53 -19.97 1.71
N LEU A 97 -5.03 -21.16 1.37
CA LEU A 97 -5.42 -21.85 0.14
C LEU A 97 -6.91 -22.27 0.17
N ASP A 98 -7.39 -22.78 1.31
CA ASP A 98 -8.80 -23.12 1.52
C ASP A 98 -9.70 -21.89 1.39
N LEU A 99 -9.24 -20.73 1.89
CA LEU A 99 -9.96 -19.47 1.73
C LEU A 99 -10.09 -19.09 0.26
N VAL A 100 -9.02 -19.23 -0.52
CA VAL A 100 -9.06 -18.93 -1.97
C VAL A 100 -9.91 -19.94 -2.75
N LYS A 101 -9.82 -21.23 -2.40
CA LYS A 101 -10.67 -22.29 -2.99
C LYS A 101 -12.15 -22.09 -2.69
N ARG A 102 -12.49 -21.64 -1.47
CA ARG A 102 -13.87 -21.36 -1.06
C ARG A 102 -14.50 -20.27 -1.91
N GLU A 103 -13.77 -19.18 -2.15
CA GLU A 103 -14.21 -18.08 -3.03
C GLU A 103 -14.03 -18.45 -4.52
N ASN A 104 -14.33 -19.72 -4.86
CA ASN A 104 -14.06 -20.50 -6.09
C ASN A 104 -14.37 -19.80 -7.44
N ALA A 105 -14.88 -18.58 -7.42
CA ALA A 105 -15.05 -17.70 -8.56
C ALA A 105 -14.07 -16.51 -8.48
N PHE A 106 -12.82 -16.76 -8.87
CA PHE A 106 -12.00 -15.74 -9.55
C PHE A 106 -11.69 -14.49 -8.73
N TYR A 107 -10.96 -14.63 -7.60
CA TYR A 107 -10.36 -13.52 -6.83
C TYR A 107 -11.21 -12.25 -6.84
N SER A 108 -12.13 -12.09 -5.89
CA SER A 108 -12.62 -10.75 -5.60
C SER A 108 -11.40 -9.82 -5.55
N GLY A 109 -11.45 -8.65 -6.18
CA GLY A 109 -10.33 -7.70 -6.24
C GLY A 109 -9.75 -7.32 -4.85
N MET A 110 -10.28 -7.90 -3.80
CA MET A 110 -9.89 -7.78 -2.42
C MET A 110 -8.75 -8.75 -2.06
N LEU A 111 -8.82 -10.02 -2.50
CA LEU A 111 -7.81 -11.04 -2.14
C LEU A 111 -6.51 -10.90 -2.92
N ALA A 112 -6.53 -10.34 -4.13
CA ALA A 112 -5.32 -10.17 -4.94
C ALA A 112 -4.32 -9.13 -4.37
N GLN A 113 -4.74 -8.29 -3.43
CA GLN A 113 -3.85 -7.36 -2.73
C GLN A 113 -3.27 -7.96 -1.45
N VAL A 114 -3.71 -9.16 -1.07
CA VAL A 114 -3.29 -9.80 0.17
C VAL A 114 -1.95 -10.51 -0.03
N PRO A 115 -0.95 -10.29 0.84
CA PRO A 115 0.35 -10.94 0.78
C PRO A 115 0.17 -12.38 1.26
N PHE A 116 -0.17 -13.26 0.33
CA PHE A 116 -0.12 -14.69 0.59
C PHE A 116 1.31 -15.12 0.88
N LYS A 117 1.46 -16.16 1.70
CA LYS A 117 2.77 -16.81 1.89
C LYS A 117 3.24 -17.38 0.56
N GLU A 118 4.55 -17.44 0.35
CA GLU A 118 5.14 -17.83 -0.94
C GLU A 118 4.62 -19.19 -1.45
N GLU A 119 4.48 -20.17 -0.55
CA GLU A 119 3.92 -21.49 -0.87
C GLU A 119 2.50 -21.41 -1.44
N VAL A 120 1.67 -20.55 -0.84
CA VAL A 120 0.30 -20.31 -1.28
C VAL A 120 0.31 -19.56 -2.60
N GLN A 121 1.18 -18.56 -2.77
CA GLN A 121 1.35 -17.88 -4.06
C GLN A 121 1.66 -18.88 -5.17
N ARG A 122 2.60 -19.80 -4.96
CA ARG A 122 2.94 -20.86 -5.94
C ARG A 122 1.75 -21.75 -6.29
N GLU A 123 1.01 -22.23 -5.31
CA GLU A 123 -0.22 -23.01 -5.54
C GLU A 123 -1.26 -22.19 -6.31
N LEU A 124 -1.44 -20.93 -5.94
CA LEU A 124 -2.34 -19.99 -6.58
C LEU A 124 -1.95 -19.71 -8.04
N GLU A 125 -0.66 -19.69 -8.39
CA GLU A 125 -0.21 -19.66 -9.78
C GLU A 125 -0.75 -20.88 -10.54
N ILE A 126 -0.55 -22.08 -10.01
CA ILE A 126 -0.96 -23.33 -10.65
C ILE A 126 -2.47 -23.36 -10.88
N TYR A 127 -3.26 -22.97 -9.87
CA TYR A 127 -4.73 -22.93 -9.98
C TYR A 127 -5.24 -21.84 -10.93
N SER A 128 -4.56 -20.70 -11.02
CA SER A 128 -5.04 -19.55 -11.81
C SER A 128 -4.64 -19.60 -13.28
N LEU A 129 -3.54 -20.27 -13.62
CA LEU A 129 -3.00 -20.31 -14.98
C LEU A 129 -3.98 -20.90 -16.03
N PRO A 130 -4.69 -22.02 -15.79
CA PRO A 130 -5.66 -22.55 -16.76
C PRO A 130 -6.82 -21.58 -17.02
N SER A 131 -7.37 -20.99 -15.95
CA SER A 131 -8.42 -19.98 -16.02
C SER A 131 -7.95 -18.75 -16.77
N LEU A 132 -6.73 -18.28 -16.51
CA LEU A 132 -6.11 -17.16 -17.21
C LEU A 132 -5.97 -17.47 -18.71
N ARG A 133 -5.44 -18.65 -19.08
CA ARG A 133 -5.32 -19.09 -20.48
C ARG A 133 -6.67 -19.12 -21.20
N SER A 134 -7.70 -19.64 -20.54
CA SER A 134 -9.07 -19.68 -21.09
C SER A 134 -9.65 -18.28 -21.30
N HIS A 135 -9.45 -17.35 -20.36
CA HIS A 135 -9.92 -15.97 -20.53
C HIS A 135 -9.16 -15.23 -21.63
N LEU A 136 -7.84 -15.39 -21.70
CA LEU A 136 -7.03 -14.78 -22.76
C LEU A 136 -7.42 -15.31 -24.15
N SER A 137 -7.70 -16.61 -24.29
CA SER A 137 -8.16 -17.18 -25.55
C SER A 137 -9.53 -16.64 -25.94
N GLN A 138 -10.45 -16.45 -24.99
CA GLN A 138 -11.75 -15.81 -25.22
C GLN A 138 -11.61 -14.34 -25.64
N ILE A 139 -10.74 -13.57 -24.98
CA ILE A 139 -10.47 -12.17 -25.35
C ILE A 139 -9.88 -12.10 -26.77
N ARG A 140 -8.98 -13.02 -27.12
CA ARG A 140 -8.32 -13.05 -28.43
C ARG A 140 -9.25 -13.46 -29.57
N THR A 141 -10.18 -14.37 -29.31
CA THR A 141 -11.08 -14.94 -30.35
C THR A 141 -12.35 -14.11 -30.54
N LYS A 142 -12.83 -13.42 -29.51
CA LYS A 142 -14.02 -12.58 -29.59
C LYS A 142 -13.62 -11.15 -29.95
N SER A 143 -13.99 -10.67 -31.14
CA SER A 143 -13.98 -9.25 -31.55
C SER A 143 -14.96 -8.38 -30.75
N CYS A 144 -15.30 -8.79 -29.53
CA CYS A 144 -16.39 -8.25 -28.74
C CYS A 144 -16.02 -6.86 -28.23
N ARG A 145 -16.86 -5.89 -28.59
CA ARG A 145 -16.99 -4.62 -27.89
C ARG A 145 -16.95 -4.90 -26.37
N PRO A 146 -16.12 -4.18 -25.60
CA PRO A 146 -15.95 -4.45 -24.18
C PRO A 146 -17.29 -4.29 -23.46
N ARG A 147 -17.97 -5.42 -23.20
CA ARG A 147 -19.07 -5.50 -22.23
C ARG A 147 -18.45 -5.50 -20.83
N HIS A 148 -19.23 -5.12 -19.81
CA HIS A 148 -18.81 -5.05 -18.40
C HIS A 148 -18.01 -6.27 -17.92
N GLY A 149 -18.29 -7.49 -18.42
CA GLY A 149 -17.53 -8.69 -18.06
C GLY A 149 -16.04 -8.68 -18.47
N ILE A 150 -15.67 -7.96 -19.54
CA ILE A 150 -14.26 -7.88 -20.00
C ILE A 150 -13.43 -7.04 -19.03
N LEU A 151 -14.01 -6.03 -18.37
CA LEU A 151 -13.29 -5.22 -17.38
C LEU A 151 -12.84 -6.05 -16.18
N TYR A 152 -13.75 -6.85 -15.62
CA TYR A 152 -13.43 -7.80 -14.54
C TYR A 152 -12.37 -8.82 -14.98
N SER A 153 -12.43 -9.25 -16.24
CA SER A 153 -11.46 -10.20 -16.81
C SER A 153 -10.07 -9.57 -16.93
N LEU A 154 -9.98 -8.31 -17.39
CA LEU A 154 -8.71 -7.59 -17.52
C LEU A 154 -8.12 -7.24 -16.15
N GLU A 155 -8.95 -6.83 -15.20
CA GLU A 155 -8.50 -6.55 -13.84
C GLU A 155 -7.96 -7.81 -13.17
N ALA A 156 -8.64 -8.94 -13.31
CA ALA A 156 -8.15 -10.21 -12.83
C ALA A 156 -6.87 -10.65 -13.52
N VAL A 157 -6.74 -10.46 -14.84
CA VAL A 157 -5.49 -10.70 -15.58
C VAL A 157 -4.37 -9.83 -15.02
N ALA A 158 -4.60 -8.53 -14.83
CA ALA A 158 -3.63 -7.60 -14.25
C ALA A 158 -3.19 -8.04 -12.85
N ARG A 159 -4.15 -8.49 -12.02
CA ARG A 159 -3.92 -9.00 -10.66
C ARG A 159 -3.16 -10.32 -10.65
N LEU A 160 -3.51 -11.25 -11.53
CA LEU A 160 -2.79 -12.51 -11.68
C LEU A 160 -1.36 -12.24 -12.13
N LEU A 161 -1.13 -11.31 -13.05
CA LEU A 161 0.22 -10.85 -13.38
C LEU A 161 1.00 -10.28 -12.19
N CYS A 162 0.33 -9.78 -11.14
CA CYS A 162 1.00 -9.36 -9.89
C CYS A 162 1.45 -10.55 -9.04
N LEU A 163 0.81 -11.71 -9.19
CA LEU A 163 1.00 -12.90 -8.36
C LEU A 163 1.90 -13.93 -9.04
N SER A 164 1.69 -14.16 -10.34
CA SER A 164 2.35 -15.23 -11.08
C SER A 164 3.69 -14.78 -11.64
N TYR A 165 4.80 -15.35 -11.15
CA TYR A 165 6.10 -15.37 -11.85
C TYR A 165 7.17 -16.27 -11.21
N GLN A 166 6.87 -17.01 -10.15
CA GLN A 166 7.89 -17.84 -9.51
C GLN A 166 8.22 -19.09 -10.34
N SER A 167 7.30 -19.55 -11.19
CA SER A 167 7.49 -20.71 -12.07
C SER A 167 7.87 -20.32 -13.53
N LYS A 168 8.73 -21.14 -14.17
CA LYS A 168 9.12 -20.96 -15.59
C LYS A 168 7.93 -21.08 -16.56
N GLU A 169 6.98 -21.96 -16.27
CA GLU A 169 5.75 -22.08 -17.08
C GLU A 169 4.78 -20.93 -16.83
N GLY A 170 4.72 -20.40 -15.60
CA GLY A 170 4.01 -19.16 -15.30
C GLY A 170 4.57 -17.99 -16.11
N GLU A 171 5.89 -17.89 -16.26
CA GLU A 171 6.54 -16.78 -16.96
C GLU A 171 6.07 -16.59 -18.42
N THR A 172 5.90 -17.66 -19.21
CA THR A 172 5.44 -17.54 -20.60
C THR A 172 3.99 -17.09 -20.68
N VAL A 173 3.11 -17.69 -19.87
CA VAL A 173 1.69 -17.33 -19.79
C VAL A 173 1.54 -15.89 -19.30
N CYS A 174 2.32 -15.48 -18.30
CA CYS A 174 2.34 -14.12 -17.80
C CYS A 174 2.82 -13.14 -18.86
N ARG A 175 3.84 -13.50 -19.66
CA ARG A 175 4.31 -12.64 -20.73
C ARG A 175 3.24 -12.42 -21.79
N ASP A 176 2.56 -13.48 -22.22
CA ASP A 176 1.48 -13.40 -23.21
C ASP A 176 0.27 -12.65 -22.66
N ALA A 177 -0.10 -12.92 -21.40
CA ALA A 177 -1.15 -12.21 -20.69
C ALA A 177 -0.84 -10.71 -20.55
N ALA A 178 0.39 -10.37 -20.15
CA ALA A 178 0.86 -9.01 -20.02
C ALA A 178 0.85 -8.28 -21.37
N LYS A 179 1.25 -8.97 -22.44
CA LYS A 179 1.20 -8.42 -23.81
C LYS A 179 -0.25 -8.13 -24.23
N LEU A 180 -1.15 -9.11 -24.11
CA LEU A 180 -2.56 -8.94 -24.48
C LEU A 180 -3.24 -7.86 -23.63
N LEU A 181 -2.98 -7.84 -22.32
CA LEU A 181 -3.48 -6.82 -21.41
C LEU A 181 -2.97 -5.43 -21.83
N THR A 182 -1.67 -5.30 -22.12
CA THR A 182 -1.08 -4.04 -22.57
C THR A 182 -1.74 -3.55 -23.87
N GLU A 183 -1.86 -4.42 -24.88
CA GLU A 183 -2.51 -4.09 -26.16
C GLU A 183 -3.98 -3.69 -25.97
N THR A 184 -4.71 -4.42 -25.11
CA THR A 184 -6.13 -4.14 -24.82
C THR A 184 -6.30 -2.83 -24.06
N LEU A 185 -5.45 -2.57 -23.07
CA LEU A 185 -5.44 -1.32 -22.32
C LEU A 185 -5.14 -0.17 -23.25
N ILE A 186 -4.07 -0.24 -24.06
CA ILE A 186 -3.70 0.79 -25.06
C ILE A 186 -4.89 1.13 -25.96
N ALA A 187 -5.61 0.13 -26.48
CA ALA A 187 -6.77 0.35 -27.34
C ALA A 187 -7.97 1.02 -26.62
N ASN A 188 -8.02 0.97 -25.29
CA ASN A 188 -9.14 1.44 -24.48
C ASN A 188 -8.76 2.48 -23.42
N LEU A 189 -7.56 3.05 -23.47
CA LEU A 189 -7.05 3.93 -22.41
C LEU A 189 -7.93 5.18 -22.14
N HIS A 190 -8.73 5.59 -23.11
CA HIS A 190 -9.66 6.73 -22.99
C HIS A 190 -10.88 6.42 -22.10
N LYS A 191 -11.07 5.19 -21.64
CA LYS A 191 -12.22 4.78 -20.82
C LYS A 191 -11.89 4.92 -19.33
N PRO A 192 -12.58 5.81 -18.59
CA PRO A 192 -12.32 6.00 -17.16
C PRO A 192 -12.48 4.73 -16.31
N SER A 193 -13.37 3.82 -16.73
CA SER A 193 -13.61 2.54 -16.05
C SER A 193 -12.42 1.58 -16.05
N LEU A 194 -11.38 1.86 -16.85
CA LEU A 194 -10.14 1.08 -16.89
C LEU A 194 -9.00 1.66 -16.04
N SER A 195 -9.20 2.83 -15.43
CA SER A 195 -8.16 3.52 -14.65
C SER A 195 -7.51 2.62 -13.60
N ALA A 196 -8.30 1.93 -12.77
CA ALA A 196 -7.81 1.00 -11.76
C ALA A 196 -6.97 -0.14 -12.36
N CYS A 197 -7.42 -0.72 -13.48
CA CYS A 197 -6.70 -1.79 -14.18
C CYS A 197 -5.36 -1.30 -14.74
N ILE A 198 -5.33 -0.07 -15.28
CA ILE A 198 -4.09 0.55 -15.78
C ILE A 198 -3.13 0.79 -14.63
N CYS A 199 -3.59 1.38 -13.52
CA CYS A 199 -2.77 1.61 -12.33
C CYS A 199 -2.15 0.32 -11.79
N LEU A 200 -2.96 -0.74 -11.65
CA LEU A 200 -2.47 -2.05 -11.21
C LEU A 200 -1.42 -2.60 -12.17
N THR A 201 -1.66 -2.52 -13.48
CA THR A 201 -0.73 -3.01 -14.50
C THR A 201 0.61 -2.25 -14.47
N VAL A 202 0.54 -0.93 -14.40
CA VAL A 202 1.73 -0.05 -14.32
C VAL A 202 2.54 -0.39 -13.07
N ASN A 203 1.92 -0.40 -11.89
CA ASN A 203 2.61 -0.69 -10.64
C ASN A 203 3.26 -2.08 -10.65
N SER A 204 2.56 -3.07 -11.19
CA SER A 204 3.06 -4.44 -11.26
C SER A 204 4.23 -4.60 -12.20
N PHE A 205 4.19 -3.97 -13.38
CA PHE A 205 5.32 -4.00 -14.29
C PHE A 205 6.51 -3.20 -13.76
N SER A 206 6.27 -2.11 -13.03
CA SER A 206 7.33 -1.26 -12.43
C SER A 206 8.20 -2.01 -11.44
N SER A 207 7.58 -2.88 -10.64
CA SER A 207 8.31 -3.72 -9.68
C SER A 207 9.14 -4.84 -10.35
N ARG A 208 9.01 -5.06 -11.67
CA ARG A 208 9.48 -6.28 -12.34
C ARG A 208 10.36 -5.99 -13.55
N ARG A 209 11.66 -6.34 -13.42
CA ARG A 209 12.65 -6.10 -14.48
C ARG A 209 12.31 -6.68 -15.86
N LYS A 210 11.67 -7.84 -15.89
CA LYS A 210 11.38 -8.59 -17.13
C LYS A 210 10.27 -7.98 -18.00
N HIS A 211 9.44 -7.09 -17.46
CA HIS A 211 8.29 -6.49 -18.18
C HIS A 211 8.51 -5.05 -18.60
N HIS A 212 9.73 -4.50 -18.44
CA HIS A 212 9.99 -3.10 -18.76
C HIS A 212 9.63 -2.72 -20.18
N SER A 213 9.86 -3.59 -21.18
CA SER A 213 9.46 -3.29 -22.56
C SER A 213 7.94 -3.13 -22.74
N LEU A 214 7.13 -3.83 -21.95
CA LEU A 214 5.67 -3.67 -21.93
C LEU A 214 5.25 -2.43 -21.15
N LEU A 215 5.91 -2.16 -20.03
CA LEU A 215 5.71 -0.94 -19.24
C LEU A 215 5.99 0.31 -20.10
N LEU A 216 7.11 0.34 -20.81
CA LEU A 216 7.49 1.46 -21.68
C LEU A 216 6.46 1.67 -22.80
N LYS A 217 5.96 0.59 -23.43
CA LYS A 217 4.88 0.68 -24.42
C LYS A 217 3.60 1.28 -23.81
N LEU A 218 3.22 0.85 -22.61
CA LEU A 218 2.06 1.37 -21.90
C LEU A 218 2.24 2.85 -21.53
N LEU A 219 3.42 3.23 -21.04
CA LEU A 219 3.74 4.60 -20.66
C LEU A 219 3.78 5.54 -21.86
N HIS A 220 4.33 5.12 -23.00
CA HIS A 220 4.23 5.88 -24.26
C HIS A 220 2.78 6.11 -24.68
N ALA A 221 1.92 5.09 -24.53
CA ALA A 221 0.52 5.24 -24.85
C ALA A 221 -0.18 6.19 -23.86
N ILE A 222 0.10 6.08 -22.55
CA ILE A 222 -0.37 7.01 -21.51
C ILE A 222 0.06 8.45 -21.80
N GLN A 223 1.32 8.67 -22.19
CA GLN A 223 1.86 9.98 -22.55
C GLN A 223 1.07 10.65 -23.68
N ARG A 224 0.66 9.88 -24.71
CA ARG A 224 -0.09 10.41 -25.87
C ARG A 224 -1.48 10.95 -25.52
N ILE A 225 -2.07 10.44 -24.45
CA ILE A 225 -3.41 10.82 -23.99
C ILE A 225 -3.37 11.46 -22.60
N TRP A 226 -2.21 12.00 -22.21
CA TRP A 226 -1.95 12.45 -20.84
C TRP A 226 -3.03 13.39 -20.30
N ALA A 227 -3.54 14.29 -21.14
CA ALA A 227 -4.54 15.28 -20.78
C ALA A 227 -5.94 14.70 -20.51
N THR A 228 -6.25 13.49 -20.99
CA THR A 228 -7.60 12.91 -20.93
C THR A 228 -7.73 11.74 -19.94
N ILE A 229 -6.62 11.28 -19.37
CA ILE A 229 -6.60 10.20 -18.39
C ILE A 229 -6.85 10.71 -16.96
N SER A 230 -7.35 9.81 -16.11
CA SER A 230 -7.54 10.07 -14.68
C SER A 230 -6.22 10.38 -13.97
N VAL A 231 -6.27 11.22 -12.94
CA VAL A 231 -5.11 11.61 -12.13
C VAL A 231 -4.44 10.39 -11.48
N GLU A 232 -5.20 9.35 -11.13
CA GLU A 232 -4.71 8.11 -10.54
C GLU A 232 -3.74 7.39 -11.49
N VAL A 233 -4.08 7.31 -12.77
CA VAL A 233 -3.24 6.72 -13.82
C VAL A 233 -1.98 7.56 -14.02
N GLN A 234 -2.12 8.89 -14.02
CA GLN A 234 -0.98 9.80 -14.10
C GLN A 234 -0.02 9.59 -12.92
N LYS A 235 -0.53 9.47 -11.69
CA LYS A 235 0.27 9.19 -10.48
C LYS A 235 1.00 7.84 -10.60
N ALA A 236 0.30 6.79 -11.02
CA ALA A 236 0.91 5.47 -11.21
C ALA A 236 2.03 5.52 -12.25
N ALA A 237 1.80 6.19 -13.39
CA ALA A 237 2.81 6.39 -14.43
C ALA A 237 4.04 7.14 -13.90
N VAL A 238 3.86 8.23 -13.16
CA VAL A 238 4.96 9.00 -12.55
C VAL A 238 5.75 8.17 -11.54
N SER A 239 5.06 7.37 -10.73
CA SER A 239 5.69 6.50 -9.73
C SER A 239 6.53 5.40 -10.37
N SER A 240 6.13 4.93 -11.55
CA SER A 240 6.90 3.95 -12.33
C SER A 240 8.19 4.51 -12.93
N LEU A 241 8.32 5.83 -13.08
CA LEU A 241 9.52 6.42 -13.69
C LEU A 241 10.76 6.22 -12.83
N SER A 242 10.62 6.24 -11.50
CA SER A 242 11.75 6.01 -10.60
C SER A 242 12.28 4.57 -10.68
N THR A 243 11.45 3.60 -11.08
CA THR A 243 11.90 2.20 -11.25
C THR A 243 12.58 1.99 -12.60
N ILE A 244 12.11 2.67 -13.65
CA ILE A 244 12.65 2.61 -15.02
C ILE A 244 14.03 3.25 -15.13
N ALA A 245 14.33 4.25 -14.29
CA ALA A 245 15.58 5.00 -14.23
C ALA A 245 16.87 4.16 -14.26
N THR A 246 16.76 2.90 -13.82
CA THR A 246 17.86 1.94 -13.76
C THR A 246 18.19 1.29 -15.10
N LEU A 247 17.49 1.65 -16.21
CA LEU A 247 17.62 1.00 -17.51
C LEU A 247 18.19 1.92 -18.61
N PRO A 248 19.02 1.39 -19.52
CA PRO A 248 20.01 2.19 -20.21
C PRO A 248 19.74 2.35 -21.71
N THR A 249 18.49 2.51 -22.17
CA THR A 249 18.23 2.84 -23.59
C THR A 249 17.89 4.31 -23.78
N ASN A 250 18.29 4.89 -24.91
CA ASN A 250 18.07 6.32 -25.18
C ASN A 250 16.58 6.67 -25.36
N GLN A 251 15.73 5.74 -25.81
CA GLN A 251 14.29 5.97 -25.92
C GLN A 251 13.61 6.08 -24.55
N ASP A 252 14.07 5.29 -23.57
CA ASP A 252 13.53 5.31 -22.20
C ASP A 252 13.82 6.64 -21.51
N LYS A 253 14.98 7.22 -21.84
CA LYS A 253 15.43 8.53 -21.35
C LYS A 253 14.51 9.66 -21.80
N ASP A 254 14.17 9.70 -23.09
CA ASP A 254 13.32 10.78 -23.64
C ASP A 254 11.87 10.69 -23.13
N LEU A 255 11.34 9.46 -23.01
CA LEU A 255 10.03 9.23 -22.39
C LEU A 255 10.01 9.73 -20.94
N THR A 256 11.02 9.36 -20.16
CA THR A 256 11.15 9.76 -18.75
C THR A 256 11.21 11.28 -18.61
N VAL A 257 12.05 11.94 -19.43
CA VAL A 257 12.14 13.39 -19.46
C VAL A 257 10.78 14.01 -19.77
N SER A 258 10.12 13.55 -20.84
CA SER A 258 8.85 14.12 -21.27
C SER A 258 7.74 13.96 -20.23
N LEU A 259 7.60 12.78 -19.62
CA LEU A 259 6.59 12.55 -18.59
C LEU A 259 6.84 13.40 -17.34
N TYR A 260 8.08 13.52 -16.86
CA TYR A 260 8.38 14.43 -15.75
C TYR A 260 8.07 15.89 -16.10
N THR A 261 8.47 16.35 -17.29
CA THR A 261 8.18 17.71 -17.75
C THR A 261 6.67 17.97 -17.80
N LEU A 262 5.87 17.03 -18.34
CA LEU A 262 4.41 17.14 -18.37
C LEU A 262 3.80 17.31 -16.96
N CYS A 263 4.28 16.51 -16.00
CA CYS A 263 3.75 16.55 -14.63
C CYS A 263 4.15 17.82 -13.87
N LEU A 264 5.39 18.26 -14.06
CA LEU A 264 5.95 19.42 -13.37
C LEU A 264 5.44 20.74 -13.95
N ALA A 265 5.17 20.78 -15.26
CA ALA A 265 4.59 21.92 -15.94
C ALA A 265 3.10 22.08 -15.65
N GLY A 266 2.35 20.97 -15.54
CA GLY A 266 0.90 20.98 -15.38
C GLY A 266 0.39 21.69 -14.12
N ASP A 267 -0.85 22.18 -14.16
CA ASP A 267 -1.47 22.99 -13.10
C ASP A 267 -1.92 22.19 -11.87
N GLN A 268 -1.99 20.87 -11.99
CA GLN A 268 -2.44 20.00 -10.91
C GLN A 268 -1.39 19.90 -9.79
N GLN A 269 -1.59 20.65 -8.70
CA GLN A 269 -0.67 20.73 -7.57
C GLN A 269 -0.32 19.36 -6.98
N TYR A 270 -1.33 18.48 -6.83
CA TYR A 270 -1.10 17.14 -6.29
C TYR A 270 -0.16 16.31 -7.17
N LEU A 271 -0.42 16.27 -8.48
CA LEU A 271 0.37 15.51 -9.43
C LEU A 271 1.80 16.06 -9.50
N ARG A 272 1.94 17.38 -9.46
CA ARG A 272 3.22 18.07 -9.40
C ARG A 272 4.02 17.68 -8.16
N LEU A 273 3.41 17.66 -6.97
CA LEU A 273 4.07 17.22 -5.73
C LEU A 273 4.54 15.77 -5.84
N HIS A 274 3.70 14.89 -6.35
CA HIS A 274 4.05 13.48 -6.55
C HIS A 274 5.18 13.29 -7.56
N ALA A 275 5.19 14.09 -8.63
CA ALA A 275 6.26 14.12 -9.61
C ALA A 275 7.58 14.63 -9.02
N LEU A 276 7.55 15.65 -8.17
CA LEU A 276 8.73 16.13 -7.44
C LEU A 276 9.30 15.06 -6.50
N GLN A 277 8.43 14.32 -5.78
CA GLN A 277 8.85 13.20 -4.94
C GLN A 277 9.49 12.07 -5.76
N SER A 278 8.82 11.62 -6.83
CA SER A 278 9.35 10.59 -7.72
C SER A 278 10.65 11.04 -8.39
N PHE A 279 10.72 12.30 -8.82
CA PHE A 279 11.91 12.91 -9.41
C PHE A 279 13.09 12.98 -8.44
N LYS A 280 12.85 13.27 -7.16
CA LYS A 280 13.90 13.20 -6.13
C LYS A 280 14.50 11.80 -6.04
N VAL A 281 13.65 10.77 -5.96
CA VAL A 281 14.11 9.37 -5.93
C VAL A 281 14.85 9.01 -7.22
N PHE A 282 14.33 9.43 -8.37
CA PHE A 282 14.99 9.27 -9.67
C PHE A 282 16.37 9.92 -9.68
N ALA A 283 16.49 11.18 -9.27
CA ALA A 283 17.73 11.95 -9.28
C ALA A 283 18.78 11.37 -8.31
N GLN A 284 18.34 10.76 -7.21
CA GLN A 284 19.22 10.07 -6.26
C GLN A 284 19.68 8.69 -6.75
N THR A 285 18.87 8.00 -7.55
CA THR A 285 19.13 6.61 -7.97
C THR A 285 19.78 6.52 -9.36
N THR A 286 19.67 7.58 -10.16
CA THR A 286 20.19 7.62 -11.53
C THR A 286 21.60 8.18 -11.61
N ALA A 287 22.45 7.58 -12.46
CA ALA A 287 23.74 8.15 -12.85
C ALA A 287 23.62 9.19 -13.98
N TYR A 288 22.41 9.39 -14.53
CA TYR A 288 22.20 10.19 -15.74
C TYR A 288 21.90 11.66 -15.42
N GLN A 289 22.95 12.39 -15.04
CA GLN A 289 22.88 13.82 -14.71
C GLN A 289 22.33 14.68 -15.86
N GLU A 290 22.58 14.27 -17.11
CA GLU A 290 22.02 14.91 -18.30
C GLU A 290 20.49 14.88 -18.35
N LEU A 291 19.83 13.86 -17.78
CA LEU A 291 18.37 13.76 -17.78
C LEU A 291 17.75 14.70 -16.76
N ILE A 292 18.41 14.88 -15.62
CA ILE A 292 18.02 15.89 -14.63
C ILE A 292 18.04 17.27 -15.30
N ASN A 293 19.10 17.55 -16.06
CA ASN A 293 19.23 18.81 -16.79
C ASN A 293 18.16 18.97 -17.87
N LYS A 294 17.84 17.91 -18.63
CA LYS A 294 16.78 17.95 -19.65
C LYS A 294 15.39 18.17 -19.07
N VAL A 295 15.06 17.54 -17.92
CA VAL A 295 13.78 17.78 -17.23
C VAL A 295 13.72 19.23 -16.74
N ALA A 296 14.79 19.71 -16.10
CA ALA A 296 14.88 21.09 -15.61
C ALA A 296 14.90 22.13 -16.74
N ALA A 297 15.42 21.79 -17.93
CA ALA A 297 15.49 22.68 -19.08
C ALA A 297 14.15 22.88 -19.81
N GLY A 298 13.10 22.13 -19.44
CA GLY A 298 11.79 22.21 -20.12
C GLY A 298 11.13 23.59 -20.01
N SER A 299 11.15 24.22 -18.83
CA SER A 299 10.75 25.62 -18.64
C SER A 299 11.40 26.20 -17.38
N LEU A 300 11.59 27.53 -17.36
CA LEU A 300 12.14 28.21 -16.18
C LEU A 300 11.30 27.94 -14.92
N ALA A 301 9.96 27.93 -15.06
CA ALA A 301 9.06 27.60 -13.96
C ALA A 301 9.23 26.17 -13.45
N VAL A 302 9.50 25.19 -14.32
CA VAL A 302 9.80 23.81 -13.90
C VAL A 302 11.14 23.77 -13.15
N LYS A 303 12.18 24.43 -13.66
CA LYS A 303 13.49 24.52 -13.01
C LYS A 303 13.38 25.09 -11.60
N GLU A 304 12.74 26.25 -11.46
CA GLU A 304 12.55 26.94 -10.18
C GLU A 304 11.82 26.06 -9.18
N ARG A 305 10.76 25.37 -9.60
CA ARG A 305 9.99 24.45 -8.73
C ARG A 305 10.82 23.27 -8.26
N VAL A 306 11.60 22.66 -9.14
CA VAL A 306 12.47 21.53 -8.78
C VAL A 306 13.55 21.98 -7.80
N VAL A 307 14.20 23.12 -8.06
CA VAL A 307 15.21 23.72 -7.16
C VAL A 307 14.59 24.08 -5.80
N GLN A 308 13.43 24.74 -5.80
CA GLN A 308 12.71 25.11 -4.57
C GLN A 308 12.33 23.87 -3.76
N TYR A 309 11.80 22.83 -4.39
CA TYR A 309 11.43 21.60 -3.69
C TYR A 309 12.65 20.87 -3.10
N CYS A 310 13.75 20.81 -3.85
CA CYS A 310 14.99 20.20 -3.39
C CYS A 310 15.63 20.96 -2.23
N SER A 311 15.58 22.30 -2.23
CA SER A 311 16.16 23.15 -1.17
C SER A 311 15.36 23.14 0.13
N MET A 312 14.05 22.85 0.10
CA MET A 312 13.20 22.76 1.30
C MET A 312 13.36 21.44 2.08
N GLN A 313 14.12 20.47 1.56
CA GLN A 313 14.29 19.15 2.18
C GLN A 313 15.64 19.10 2.93
N VAL A 314 15.64 18.51 4.14
CA VAL A 314 16.78 18.51 5.08
C VAL A 314 18.07 17.85 4.54
N ASP A 315 17.96 17.02 3.49
CA ASP A 315 19.09 16.40 2.74
C ASP A 315 19.33 17.06 1.35
N GLY A 316 18.86 18.30 1.18
CA GLY A 316 18.71 18.98 -0.11
C GLY A 316 19.99 19.54 -0.75
N ASP A 317 21.08 19.67 0.00
CA ASP A 317 22.26 20.45 -0.43
C ASP A 317 22.92 19.90 -1.69
N TYR A 318 23.00 18.57 -1.85
CA TYR A 318 23.62 17.96 -3.03
C TYR A 318 22.79 18.19 -4.31
N LEU A 319 21.49 17.92 -4.28
CA LEU A 319 20.60 18.11 -5.44
C LEU A 319 20.40 19.60 -5.76
N THR A 320 20.33 20.45 -4.73
CA THR A 320 20.21 21.89 -4.91
C THR A 320 21.44 22.45 -5.61
N THR A 321 22.64 22.10 -5.15
CA THR A 321 23.91 22.50 -5.77
C THR A 321 24.01 22.02 -7.22
N GLN A 322 23.58 20.77 -7.49
CA GLN A 322 23.54 20.20 -8.83
C GLN A 322 22.60 20.97 -9.77
N LEU A 323 21.39 21.31 -9.31
CA LEU A 323 20.39 22.01 -10.12
C LEU A 323 20.71 23.50 -10.30
N THR A 324 21.34 24.15 -9.32
CA THR A 324 21.81 25.54 -9.43
C THR A 324 22.99 25.68 -10.38
N ASN A 325 23.81 24.64 -10.53
CA ASN A 325 24.95 24.61 -11.46
C ASN A 325 24.55 24.38 -12.93
N ILE A 326 23.28 24.08 -13.22
CA ILE A 326 22.75 24.03 -14.57
C ILE A 326 22.70 25.47 -15.10
N GLN A 327 23.66 25.80 -15.99
CA GLN A 327 23.94 27.12 -16.56
C GLN A 327 22.72 28.08 -16.59
N PRO A 328 22.83 29.26 -15.95
CA PRO A 328 21.86 30.34 -16.11
C PRO A 328 22.21 31.15 -17.36
N TRP A 329 21.22 31.40 -18.22
CA TRP A 329 21.27 32.62 -19.02
C TRP A 329 21.13 33.79 -18.04
N ASN A 330 22.24 34.50 -17.84
CA ASN A 330 22.39 35.83 -17.26
C ASN A 330 21.28 36.32 -16.30
N LEU A 331 21.41 35.99 -15.02
CA LEU A 331 20.99 36.89 -13.96
C LEU A 331 22.11 36.95 -12.91
N GLN A 332 22.64 38.16 -12.70
CA GLN A 332 23.71 38.45 -11.76
C GLN A 332 23.31 38.22 -10.29
N PRO A 333 24.28 38.00 -9.39
CA PRO A 333 24.04 37.52 -8.03
C PRO A 333 23.76 38.65 -7.04
N PHE A 334 22.93 38.37 -6.03
CA PHE A 334 22.86 39.17 -4.80
C PHE A 334 23.17 38.27 -3.57
N TYR A 335 24.32 38.59 -2.98
CA TYR A 335 24.85 38.36 -1.63
C TYR A 335 25.30 37.00 -1.09
N SER A 336 26.29 37.18 -0.20
CA SER A 336 27.37 36.34 0.25
C SER A 336 27.13 35.77 1.66
N THR A 337 27.62 34.54 1.84
CA THR A 337 28.40 33.96 2.96
C THR A 337 28.10 34.26 4.44
N SER A 338 27.96 33.17 5.22
CA SER A 338 28.82 32.76 6.36
C SER A 338 28.13 31.62 7.14
N SER A 339 28.74 30.66 7.83
CA SER A 339 30.07 30.05 7.90
C SER A 339 29.94 28.84 8.85
N LEU A 340 30.42 27.67 8.42
CA LEU A 340 31.05 26.54 9.15
C LEU A 340 30.86 26.37 10.68
N ARG A 341 30.59 25.11 11.10
CA ARG A 341 31.59 24.27 11.80
C ARG A 341 31.22 22.77 11.90
N ASN A 342 32.16 21.95 11.42
CA ASN A 342 32.33 20.52 11.70
C ASN A 342 32.80 20.27 13.14
N THR A 343 32.50 19.09 13.70
CA THR A 343 33.51 18.27 14.40
C THR A 343 33.21 16.76 14.28
N HIS A 344 34.27 16.00 14.05
CA HIS A 344 34.39 14.53 14.00
C HIS A 344 34.42 13.88 15.39
N SER A 345 33.98 12.62 15.51
CA SER A 345 34.72 11.50 16.16
C SER A 345 34.00 10.16 15.86
N LYS A 346 34.65 9.18 15.21
CA LYS A 346 35.27 7.94 15.77
C LYS A 346 34.34 7.23 16.78
N GLY A 347 33.94 5.96 16.67
CA GLY A 347 34.58 4.77 16.11
C GLY A 347 34.54 3.69 17.21
N GLY A 348 33.87 2.56 16.98
CA GLY A 348 33.83 1.46 17.97
C GLY A 348 33.15 0.21 17.42
N ARG A 349 33.95 -0.81 17.09
CA ARG A 349 33.50 -2.18 16.80
C ARG A 349 33.28 -2.93 18.11
N CYS A 350 32.26 -3.78 18.18
CA CYS A 350 32.20 -4.87 19.15
C CYS A 350 31.68 -6.13 18.46
N SER A 351 32.53 -7.14 18.42
CA SER A 351 32.22 -8.52 18.06
C SER A 351 31.88 -9.29 19.33
N SER A 352 30.86 -10.16 19.28
CA SER A 352 30.98 -11.60 19.60
C SER A 352 29.61 -12.22 19.81
N LEU A 353 29.38 -13.31 19.06
CA LEU A 353 28.30 -14.28 19.22
C LEU A 353 28.50 -15.08 20.50
N GLU A 354 27.45 -15.22 21.31
CA GLU A 354 27.30 -16.35 22.23
C GLU A 354 25.91 -17.01 22.04
N GLN A 355 25.93 -18.32 22.22
CA GLN A 355 24.89 -19.29 21.85
C GLN A 355 23.73 -19.30 22.85
N LEU A 356 22.50 -19.48 22.35
CA LEU A 356 21.28 -19.63 23.16
C LEU A 356 21.01 -21.11 23.50
N PRO A 357 20.65 -21.45 24.75
CA PRO A 357 20.13 -22.76 25.13
C PRO A 357 18.60 -22.88 24.84
N PRO A 358 18.04 -24.11 24.82
CA PRO A 358 16.71 -24.36 24.28
C PRO A 358 15.57 -23.92 25.20
N GLU A 359 14.44 -23.56 24.56
CA GLU A 359 13.24 -22.96 25.12
C GLU A 359 12.55 -23.81 26.20
N LYS A 360 12.39 -23.24 27.39
CA LYS A 360 11.37 -23.66 28.36
C LYS A 360 10.07 -22.89 28.08
N LYS A 361 8.92 -23.59 28.10
CA LYS A 361 7.58 -22.99 28.02
C LYS A 361 7.44 -21.85 29.05
N PRO A 362 6.97 -20.66 28.67
CA PRO A 362 6.92 -19.52 29.59
C PRO A 362 5.77 -19.70 30.58
N ARG A 363 6.10 -19.74 31.87
CA ARG A 363 5.17 -19.40 32.95
C ARG A 363 5.12 -17.86 32.99
N MET A 364 3.98 -17.27 32.64
CA MET A 364 3.81 -15.82 32.63
C MET A 364 3.61 -15.28 34.06
N GLU A 365 4.64 -14.66 34.62
CA GLU A 365 4.50 -13.69 35.71
C GLU A 365 4.00 -12.34 35.14
N ARG A 366 3.28 -11.57 35.97
CA ARG A 366 2.72 -10.26 35.59
C ARG A 366 3.85 -9.30 35.22
N ASP A 367 4.03 -9.03 33.94
CA ASP A 367 4.99 -8.04 33.44
C ASP A 367 4.51 -6.62 33.79
N SER A 368 5.21 -5.95 34.71
CA SER A 368 4.96 -4.58 35.16
C SER A 368 4.97 -3.57 34.01
N ASN A 369 5.75 -3.82 32.96
CA ASN A 369 5.81 -3.01 31.75
C ASN A 369 4.49 -3.01 30.96
N THR A 370 3.67 -4.05 31.12
CA THR A 370 2.36 -4.13 30.47
C THR A 370 1.35 -3.25 31.19
N LEU A 371 1.32 -3.26 32.54
CA LEU A 371 0.40 -2.42 33.32
C LEU A 371 0.67 -0.92 33.11
N ASP A 372 1.92 -0.49 33.03
CA ASP A 372 2.28 0.91 32.76
C ASP A 372 1.82 1.37 31.36
N LYS A 373 1.89 0.49 30.36
CA LYS A 373 1.36 0.79 29.02
C LYS A 373 -0.17 0.91 29.02
N LEU A 374 -0.86 0.21 29.92
CA LEU A 374 -2.32 0.29 30.04
C LEU A 374 -2.76 1.60 30.70
N ARG A 375 -2.06 2.02 31.76
CA ARG A 375 -2.31 3.32 32.41
C ARG A 375 -2.18 4.47 31.41
N LYS A 376 -1.12 4.48 30.59
CA LYS A 376 -0.93 5.47 29.52
C LYS A 376 -2.06 5.53 28.49
N VAL A 377 -2.69 4.40 28.18
CA VAL A 377 -3.85 4.37 27.24
C VAL A 377 -5.12 4.89 27.91
N VAL A 378 -5.32 4.60 29.20
CA VAL A 378 -6.45 5.16 29.98
C VAL A 378 -6.29 6.67 30.11
N ASP A 379 -5.10 7.15 30.45
CA ASP A 379 -4.78 8.58 30.53
C ASP A 379 -5.02 9.28 29.19
N PHE A 380 -4.56 8.68 28.09
CA PHE A 380 -4.79 9.21 26.74
C PHE A 380 -6.28 9.34 26.42
N ILE A 381 -7.07 8.29 26.66
CA ILE A 381 -8.52 8.31 26.42
C ILE A 381 -9.21 9.37 27.28
N ASN A 382 -8.82 9.49 28.55
CA ASN A 382 -9.38 10.47 29.48
C ASN A 382 -9.02 11.92 29.12
N SER A 383 -7.85 12.12 28.51
CA SER A 383 -7.35 13.41 28.03
C SER A 383 -7.87 13.80 26.64
N ALA A 384 -8.41 12.85 25.87
CA ALA A 384 -8.89 13.12 24.52
C ALA A 384 -10.18 13.96 24.55
N GLN A 385 -10.21 15.04 23.76
CA GLN A 385 -11.40 15.84 23.51
C GLN A 385 -12.32 15.13 22.51
N LEU A 386 -13.06 14.13 23.00
CA LEU A 386 -14.04 13.39 22.20
C LEU A 386 -15.41 14.06 22.29
N SER A 387 -16.18 14.00 21.21
CA SER A 387 -17.59 14.42 21.24
C SER A 387 -18.41 13.50 22.16
N GLU A 388 -19.57 13.96 22.60
CA GLU A 388 -20.45 13.17 23.48
C GLU A 388 -20.87 11.83 22.84
N SER A 389 -21.12 11.81 21.53
CA SER A 389 -21.41 10.59 20.77
C SER A 389 -20.21 9.62 20.69
N GLN A 390 -18.99 10.15 20.61
CA GLN A 390 -17.76 9.35 20.67
C GLN A 390 -17.55 8.80 22.08
N TRP A 391 -17.76 9.62 23.12
CA TRP A 391 -17.69 9.21 24.52
C TRP A 391 -18.67 8.10 24.85
N GLN A 392 -19.93 8.22 24.44
CA GLN A 392 -20.93 7.15 24.61
C GLN A 392 -20.46 5.84 23.97
N SER A 393 -19.86 5.92 22.77
CA SER A 393 -19.37 4.76 22.03
C SER A 393 -18.16 4.07 22.69
N ILE A 394 -17.34 4.80 23.47
CA ILE A 394 -16.14 4.24 24.11
C ILE A 394 -16.25 4.08 25.63
N SER A 395 -17.27 4.64 26.27
CA SER A 395 -17.46 4.69 27.74
C SER A 395 -17.36 3.30 28.38
N HIS A 396 -18.06 2.31 27.82
CA HIS A 396 -18.02 0.92 28.27
C HIS A 396 -16.61 0.32 28.18
N LEU A 397 -15.85 0.70 27.16
CA LEU A 397 -14.48 0.27 26.91
C LEU A 397 -13.50 0.91 27.91
N THR A 398 -13.71 2.19 28.25
CA THR A 398 -12.94 2.92 29.26
C THR A 398 -13.17 2.38 30.67
N SER A 399 -14.41 2.08 31.04
CA SER A 399 -14.75 1.49 32.35
C SER A 399 -14.08 0.14 32.57
N GLU A 400 -14.04 -0.72 31.55
CA GLU A 400 -13.33 -2.00 31.66
C GLU A 400 -11.81 -1.87 31.62
N LEU A 401 -11.28 -0.83 30.98
CA LEU A 401 -9.86 -0.51 31.06
C LEU A 401 -9.45 -0.10 32.47
N GLN A 402 -10.23 0.80 33.10
CA GLN A 402 -9.99 1.26 34.47
C GLN A 402 -10.06 0.12 35.47
N ARG A 403 -11.05 -0.78 35.34
CA ARG A 403 -11.18 -1.97 36.19
C ARG A 403 -9.94 -2.87 36.16
N ILE A 404 -9.31 -3.06 35.01
CA ILE A 404 -8.17 -3.97 34.86
C ILE A 404 -6.85 -3.33 35.31
N VAL A 405 -6.75 -2.00 35.26
CA VAL A 405 -5.60 -1.26 35.83
C VAL A 405 -5.75 -1.08 37.35
N GLY A 406 -6.91 -1.41 37.92
CA GLY A 406 -7.22 -1.24 39.35
C GLY A 406 -7.58 0.20 39.70
N GLU A 407 -7.94 1.03 38.71
CA GLU A 407 -8.34 2.41 38.91
C GLU A 407 -9.86 2.48 39.07
N LYS A 408 -10.34 3.28 40.03
CA LYS A 408 -11.77 3.50 40.21
C LYS A 408 -12.32 4.26 38.99
N PRO A 409 -13.50 3.88 38.47
CA PRO A 409 -14.09 4.58 37.36
C PRO A 409 -14.30 6.05 37.70
N THR A 410 -13.67 6.93 36.93
CA THR A 410 -13.82 8.38 37.07
C THR A 410 -15.12 8.80 36.38
N THR A 411 -16.17 9.01 37.17
CA THR A 411 -17.38 9.68 36.69
C THR A 411 -17.03 11.14 36.41
N LYS A 412 -16.90 11.52 35.13
CA LYS A 412 -16.97 12.93 34.74
C LYS A 412 -18.41 13.39 34.98
N LEU A 413 -18.64 14.05 36.12
CA LEU A 413 -19.81 14.89 36.36
C LEU A 413 -19.44 16.31 35.90
N SER A 414 -19.75 16.61 34.64
CA SER A 414 -20.12 17.91 34.05
C SER A 414 -19.92 17.85 32.55
#